data_AF-A0A101JMS4-F1
#
_entry.id   AF-A0A101JMS4-F1
#
_cell.length_a   1.000
_cell.length_b   1.000
_cell.length_c   1.000
_cell.angle_alpha   90.00
_cell.angle_beta   90.00
_cell.angle_gamma   90.00
#
_symmetry.space_group_name_H-M   'P 1'
#
loop_
_entity.id
_entity.type
_entity.pdbx_description
1 polymer ?
#
loop_
_entity_poly.entity_id
_entity_poly.type
_entity_poly.pdbx_seq_one_letter_code
_entity_poly.pdbx_strand_id
1 'polypeptide(L)'
;MLQERLIARVRELCREDARLSAALIYGSFVTGEADEHSDVEFWLFSDEPMDPLAWLDAIGPARHVVVNEFGAHVVFFPGLVRGEFHFAGTAEIASVGTWPARGAPAERMVVVDRTGALRVALDSLPAEPVLPDDVGELCGRFANWLVLAYRVAARGELLRAVDALAHVQRHLLWMARLAEGRTQHWLTPSRAAETDLPPDVVAALHRVTGDAASVTPALAAAWVCGRGYWVRLVPSVPVVLFEELDAAFLSEVAASLPGMKAINVRELRPGEFSLWLEADMNDVNEVIAELGHLPNGYFWDGVVDRIVAHEAPHLAGRFKPDPEAGAYSAYGPDRAALEDLAARLTAAASDQARVRHLLALPRPGTS
;
A
#
# COMPACT_ATOMS: atom_id res chain seq x y z
N MET A 1 5.76 -33.82 2.15
CA MET A 1 5.43 -32.92 3.29
C MET A 1 4.29 -33.52 4.12
N LEU A 2 4.01 -33.04 5.34
CA LEU A 2 2.88 -33.55 6.14
C LEU A 2 1.53 -33.25 5.46
N GLN A 3 1.38 -32.06 4.89
CA GLN A 3 0.23 -31.61 4.11
C GLN A 3 -0.14 -32.59 3.00
N GLU A 4 0.84 -33.04 2.21
CA GLU A 4 0.61 -34.01 1.12
C GLU A 4 0.07 -35.34 1.63
N ARG A 5 0.53 -35.80 2.81
CA ARG A 5 -0.01 -37.02 3.43
C ARG A 5 -1.45 -36.80 3.92
N LEU A 6 -1.74 -35.64 4.50
CA LEU A 6 -3.10 -35.28 4.92
C LEU A 6 -4.03 -35.18 3.70
N ILE A 7 -3.61 -34.53 2.61
CA ILE A 7 -4.37 -34.45 1.36
C ILE A 7 -4.60 -35.84 0.77
N ALA A 8 -3.56 -36.69 0.73
CA ALA A 8 -3.71 -38.07 0.27
C ALA A 8 -4.75 -38.82 1.11
N ARG A 9 -4.69 -38.69 2.44
CA ARG A 9 -5.63 -39.31 3.35
C ARG A 9 -7.06 -38.78 3.19
N VAL A 10 -7.25 -37.47 3.04
CA VAL A 10 -8.54 -36.87 2.73
C VAL A 10 -9.11 -37.42 1.43
N ARG A 11 -8.28 -37.52 0.37
CA ARG A 11 -8.70 -38.09 -0.92
C ARG A 11 -9.11 -39.56 -0.81
N GLU A 12 -8.46 -40.35 0.04
CA GLU A 12 -8.87 -41.73 0.33
C GLU A 12 -10.24 -41.74 1.03
N LEU A 13 -10.37 -41.00 2.13
CA LEU A 13 -11.61 -40.91 2.90
C LEU A 13 -12.79 -40.45 2.04
N CYS A 14 -12.60 -39.45 1.18
CA CYS A 14 -13.65 -38.98 0.27
C CYS A 14 -14.13 -40.06 -0.70
N ARG A 15 -13.22 -40.92 -1.18
CA ARG A 15 -13.57 -42.02 -2.10
C ARG A 15 -14.25 -43.19 -1.39
N GLU A 16 -13.85 -43.47 -0.16
CA GLU A 16 -14.38 -44.57 0.65
C GLU A 16 -15.75 -44.24 1.26
N ASP A 17 -15.99 -42.97 1.61
CA ASP A 17 -17.22 -42.56 2.27
C ASP A 17 -18.39 -42.44 1.28
N ALA A 18 -19.23 -43.48 1.23
CA ALA A 18 -20.41 -43.56 0.38
C ALA A 18 -21.47 -42.46 0.65
N ARG A 19 -21.36 -41.69 1.72
CA ARG A 19 -22.26 -40.56 2.01
C ARG A 19 -21.94 -39.31 1.19
N LEU A 20 -20.67 -39.09 0.86
CA LEU A 20 -20.21 -37.90 0.14
C LEU A 20 -20.62 -37.94 -1.33
N SER A 21 -21.47 -37.02 -1.74
CA SER A 21 -21.88 -36.88 -3.14
C SER A 21 -20.83 -36.16 -3.98
N ALA A 22 -20.16 -35.17 -3.39
CA ALA A 22 -19.07 -34.44 -4.02
C ALA A 22 -18.06 -33.94 -2.98
N ALA A 23 -16.82 -33.70 -3.42
CA ALA A 23 -15.78 -33.06 -2.64
C ALA A 23 -14.80 -32.34 -3.56
N LEU A 24 -14.34 -31.17 -3.16
CA LEU A 24 -13.29 -30.42 -3.87
C LEU A 24 -12.19 -29.99 -2.91
N ILE A 25 -10.99 -29.85 -3.46
CA ILE A 25 -9.84 -29.17 -2.84
C ILE A 25 -9.63 -27.83 -3.55
N TYR A 26 -9.29 -26.79 -2.78
CA TYR A 26 -8.94 -25.47 -3.31
C TYR A 26 -7.64 -24.97 -2.64
N GLY A 27 -7.24 -23.73 -2.94
CA GLY A 27 -6.04 -23.12 -2.37
C GLY A 27 -4.74 -23.47 -3.10
N SER A 28 -3.61 -23.27 -2.42
CA SER A 28 -2.28 -23.26 -3.03
C SER A 28 -1.86 -24.59 -3.69
N PHE A 29 -2.36 -25.72 -3.18
CA PHE A 29 -2.01 -27.05 -3.71
C PHE A 29 -2.54 -27.30 -5.13
N VAL A 30 -3.72 -26.74 -5.44
CA VAL A 30 -4.32 -26.89 -6.78
C VAL A 30 -3.84 -25.83 -7.76
N THR A 31 -3.39 -24.68 -7.27
CA THR A 31 -2.78 -23.64 -8.10
C THR A 31 -1.31 -23.91 -8.41
N GLY A 32 -0.64 -24.77 -7.63
CA GLY A 32 0.79 -25.07 -7.80
C GLY A 32 1.71 -24.10 -7.07
N GLU A 33 1.18 -23.36 -6.11
CA GLU A 33 1.89 -22.38 -5.28
C GLU A 33 2.07 -22.85 -3.83
N ALA A 34 1.88 -24.14 -3.56
CA ALA A 34 1.99 -24.70 -2.22
C ALA A 34 3.44 -24.95 -1.82
N ASP A 35 3.69 -24.82 -0.52
CA ASP A 35 4.96 -25.05 0.14
C ASP A 35 4.74 -25.67 1.55
N GLU A 36 5.81 -25.74 2.35
CA GLU A 36 5.76 -26.29 3.71
C GLU A 36 4.94 -25.46 4.71
N HIS A 37 4.58 -24.22 4.35
CA HIS A 37 3.78 -23.30 5.17
C HIS A 37 2.30 -23.29 4.78
N SER A 38 1.94 -23.94 3.68
CA SER A 38 0.57 -24.01 3.19
C SER A 38 -0.36 -24.83 4.09
N ASP A 39 -1.62 -24.41 4.14
CA ASP A 39 -2.74 -25.16 4.71
C ASP A 39 -3.36 -26.11 3.67
N VAL A 40 -4.34 -26.90 4.12
CA VAL A 40 -5.11 -27.82 3.27
C VAL A 40 -6.59 -27.49 3.35
N GLU A 41 -7.25 -27.28 2.23
CA GLU A 41 -8.59 -26.67 2.21
C GLU A 41 -9.56 -27.50 1.36
N PHE A 42 -10.73 -27.87 1.92
CA PHE A 42 -11.69 -28.75 1.27
C PHE A 42 -13.15 -28.33 1.49
N TRP A 43 -13.99 -28.55 0.47
CA TRP A 43 -15.44 -28.66 0.63
C TRP A 43 -15.89 -30.10 0.49
N LEU A 44 -16.80 -30.53 1.37
CA LEU A 44 -17.36 -31.86 1.45
C LEU A 44 -18.88 -31.75 1.39
N PHE A 45 -19.50 -32.35 0.37
CA PHE A 45 -20.94 -32.24 0.12
C PHE A 45 -21.66 -33.57 0.38
N SER A 46 -22.62 -33.57 1.30
CA SER A 46 -23.43 -34.73 1.70
C SER A 46 -24.80 -34.30 2.18
N ASP A 47 -25.85 -35.00 1.74
CA ASP A 47 -27.20 -34.85 2.34
C ASP A 47 -27.42 -35.84 3.49
N GLU A 48 -26.54 -36.82 3.63
CA GLU A 48 -26.56 -37.73 4.77
C GLU A 48 -25.87 -37.10 5.98
N PRO A 49 -26.38 -37.31 7.21
CA PRO A 49 -25.77 -36.80 8.42
C PRO A 49 -24.32 -37.28 8.57
N MET A 50 -23.42 -36.33 8.79
CA MET A 50 -22.02 -36.57 9.09
C MET A 50 -21.67 -35.86 10.40
N ASP A 51 -20.88 -36.52 11.25
CA ASP A 51 -20.23 -35.87 12.39
C ASP A 51 -18.90 -35.28 11.89
N PRO A 52 -18.77 -33.94 11.79
CA PRO A 52 -17.55 -33.32 11.30
C PRO A 52 -16.33 -33.68 12.14
N LEU A 53 -16.46 -33.74 13.46
CA LEU A 53 -15.32 -34.00 14.35
C LEU A 53 -14.82 -35.43 14.19
N ALA A 54 -15.73 -36.40 14.12
CA ALA A 54 -15.36 -37.80 13.87
C ALA A 54 -14.73 -37.99 12.48
N TRP A 55 -15.22 -37.27 11.47
CA TRP A 55 -14.66 -37.32 10.13
C TRP A 55 -13.24 -36.75 10.07
N LEU A 56 -13.02 -35.61 10.74
CA LEU A 56 -11.72 -34.95 10.82
C LEU A 56 -10.69 -35.77 11.60
N ASP A 57 -11.11 -36.46 12.67
CA ASP A 57 -10.23 -37.35 13.46
C ASP A 57 -9.72 -38.54 12.62
N ALA A 58 -10.48 -38.97 11.62
CA ALA A 58 -10.08 -40.04 10.70
C ALA A 58 -8.95 -39.65 9.71
N ILE A 59 -8.69 -38.35 9.54
CA ILE A 59 -7.60 -37.82 8.70
C ILE A 59 -6.25 -38.01 9.40
N GLY A 60 -6.22 -37.77 10.71
CA GLY A 60 -5.02 -37.79 11.52
C GLY A 60 -5.22 -37.11 12.87
N PRO A 61 -4.20 -37.17 13.75
CA PRO A 61 -4.35 -36.72 15.14
C PRO A 61 -4.55 -35.20 15.23
N ALA A 62 -5.80 -34.76 15.35
CA ALA A 62 -6.12 -33.35 15.55
C ALA A 62 -5.63 -32.87 16.92
N ARG A 63 -4.98 -31.71 16.96
CA ARG A 63 -4.61 -31.03 18.22
C ARG A 63 -5.72 -30.14 18.73
N HIS A 64 -6.51 -29.58 17.83
CA HIS A 64 -7.67 -28.76 18.12
C HIS A 64 -8.55 -28.62 16.88
N VAL A 65 -9.84 -28.36 17.07
CA VAL A 65 -10.80 -28.03 16.03
C VAL A 65 -11.62 -26.82 16.49
N VAL A 66 -11.79 -25.85 15.62
CA VAL A 66 -12.64 -24.67 15.85
C VAL A 66 -13.53 -24.44 14.63
N VAL A 67 -14.75 -23.94 14.84
CA VAL A 67 -15.60 -23.45 13.75
C VAL A 67 -15.33 -21.95 13.61
N ASN A 68 -14.86 -21.51 12.44
CA ASN A 68 -14.55 -20.09 12.21
C ASN A 68 -15.82 -19.26 11.98
N GLU A 69 -15.65 -17.95 11.83
CA GLU A 69 -16.73 -16.97 11.61
C GLU A 69 -17.52 -17.17 10.31
N PHE A 70 -17.03 -18.02 9.40
CA PHE A 70 -17.69 -18.41 8.15
C PHE A 70 -18.34 -19.79 8.20
N GLY A 71 -18.28 -20.48 9.34
CA GLY A 71 -18.86 -21.82 9.53
C GLY A 71 -17.95 -22.97 9.10
N ALA A 72 -16.71 -22.70 8.69
CA ALA A 72 -15.76 -23.73 8.31
C ALA A 72 -15.14 -24.38 9.56
N HIS A 73 -14.93 -25.70 9.52
CA HIS A 73 -14.19 -26.40 10.55
C HIS A 73 -12.69 -26.29 10.28
N VAL A 74 -12.00 -25.53 11.12
CA VAL A 74 -10.55 -25.36 11.07
C VAL A 74 -9.88 -26.31 12.05
N VAL A 75 -9.04 -27.19 11.53
CA VAL A 75 -8.30 -28.20 12.29
C VAL A 75 -6.83 -27.83 12.37
N PHE A 76 -6.25 -28.01 13.55
CA PHE A 76 -4.80 -27.88 13.76
C PHE A 76 -4.18 -29.28 13.92
N PHE A 77 -3.40 -29.71 12.93
CA PHE A 77 -2.66 -30.98 12.95
C PHE A 77 -1.27 -30.80 13.61
N PRO A 78 -0.52 -31.88 13.90
CA PRO A 78 0.84 -31.78 14.43
C PRO A 78 1.73 -30.96 13.48
N GLY A 79 2.71 -30.25 14.05
CA GLY A 79 3.57 -29.36 13.26
C GLY A 79 2.88 -28.06 12.82
N LEU A 80 1.77 -27.68 13.46
CA LEU A 80 0.99 -26.46 13.18
C LEU A 80 0.43 -26.39 11.76
N VAL A 81 0.25 -27.54 11.11
CA VAL A 81 -0.45 -27.61 9.82
C VAL A 81 -1.93 -27.32 10.05
N ARG A 82 -2.42 -26.24 9.43
CA ARG A 82 -3.84 -25.88 9.41
C ARG A 82 -4.56 -26.66 8.30
N GLY A 83 -5.78 -27.10 8.58
CA GLY A 83 -6.71 -27.55 7.55
C GLY A 83 -8.06 -26.87 7.71
N GLU A 84 -8.70 -26.50 6.62
CA GLU A 84 -10.03 -25.90 6.59
C GLU A 84 -11.01 -26.82 5.85
N PHE A 85 -12.12 -27.16 6.49
CA PHE A 85 -13.10 -28.10 5.97
C PHE A 85 -14.51 -27.53 6.07
N HIS A 86 -15.15 -27.39 4.92
CA HIS A 86 -16.55 -27.00 4.79
C HIS A 86 -17.40 -28.25 4.63
N PHE A 87 -18.38 -28.45 5.52
CA PHE A 87 -19.35 -29.53 5.44
C PHE A 87 -20.69 -28.94 5.04
N ALA A 88 -21.21 -29.31 3.87
CA ALA A 88 -22.38 -28.69 3.27
C ALA A 88 -23.31 -29.72 2.63
N GLY A 89 -24.58 -29.36 2.43
CA GLY A 89 -25.56 -30.16 1.69
C GLY A 89 -25.29 -30.12 0.19
N THR A 90 -25.81 -31.10 -0.58
CA THR A 90 -25.59 -31.12 -2.04
C THR A 90 -26.27 -29.95 -2.76
N ALA A 91 -27.35 -29.41 -2.18
CA ALA A 91 -28.00 -28.20 -2.67
C ALA A 91 -27.05 -26.98 -2.68
N GLU A 92 -26.03 -26.97 -1.81
CA GLU A 92 -25.07 -25.88 -1.69
C GLU A 92 -23.96 -25.94 -2.74
N ILE A 93 -23.86 -27.02 -3.54
CA ILE A 93 -22.94 -27.09 -4.69
C ILE A 93 -23.17 -25.91 -5.65
N ALA A 94 -24.42 -25.43 -5.78
CA ALA A 94 -24.74 -24.28 -6.60
C ALA A 94 -24.01 -22.99 -6.16
N SER A 95 -23.66 -22.86 -4.87
CA SER A 95 -22.89 -21.72 -4.36
C SER A 95 -21.45 -21.69 -4.88
N VAL A 96 -20.88 -22.83 -5.28
CA VAL A 96 -19.57 -22.86 -5.95
C VAL A 96 -19.63 -22.07 -7.26
N GLY A 97 -20.74 -22.14 -7.99
CA GLY A 97 -20.96 -21.37 -9.22
C GLY A 97 -21.07 -19.86 -9.02
N THR A 98 -21.09 -19.37 -7.77
CA THR A 98 -21.09 -17.94 -7.45
C THR A 98 -19.73 -17.43 -6.99
N TRP A 99 -18.70 -18.28 -6.97
CA TRP A 99 -17.34 -17.85 -6.63
C TRP A 99 -16.79 -16.89 -7.69
N PRO A 100 -15.91 -15.95 -7.31
CA PRO A 100 -15.39 -14.96 -8.26
C PRO A 100 -14.53 -15.57 -9.37
N ALA A 101 -13.89 -16.72 -9.10
CA ALA A 101 -13.12 -17.51 -10.06
C ALA A 101 -12.88 -18.91 -9.50
N ARG A 102 -12.53 -19.86 -10.38
CA ARG A 102 -12.09 -21.19 -9.96
C ARG A 102 -10.63 -21.24 -9.50
N GLY A 103 -9.75 -20.40 -10.06
CA GLY A 103 -8.32 -20.31 -9.73
C GLY A 103 -7.45 -21.50 -10.15
N ALA A 104 -8.03 -22.68 -10.43
CA ALA A 104 -7.31 -23.86 -10.92
C ALA A 104 -8.16 -24.67 -11.92
N PRO A 105 -7.53 -25.54 -12.74
CA PRO A 105 -8.26 -26.52 -13.53
C PRO A 105 -9.15 -27.42 -12.67
N ALA A 106 -10.39 -27.64 -13.08
CA ALA A 106 -11.37 -28.43 -12.32
C ALA A 106 -10.86 -29.86 -12.05
N GLU A 107 -10.05 -30.43 -12.94
CA GLU A 107 -9.42 -31.74 -12.79
C GLU A 107 -8.45 -31.82 -11.60
N ARG A 108 -7.86 -30.68 -11.19
CA ARG A 108 -7.00 -30.58 -10.01
C ARG A 108 -7.80 -30.36 -8.73
N MET A 109 -8.98 -29.76 -8.85
CA MET A 109 -9.85 -29.37 -7.73
C MET A 109 -10.80 -30.48 -7.31
N VAL A 110 -11.41 -31.20 -8.25
CA VAL A 110 -12.41 -32.24 -7.94
C VAL A 110 -11.72 -33.45 -7.29
N VAL A 111 -12.15 -33.80 -6.08
CA VAL A 111 -11.72 -35.00 -5.37
C VAL A 111 -12.67 -36.16 -5.65
N VAL A 112 -13.97 -35.91 -5.50
CA VAL A 112 -15.07 -36.83 -5.83
C VAL A 112 -16.20 -35.99 -6.41
N ASP A 113 -16.87 -36.48 -7.45
CA ASP A 113 -18.09 -35.88 -7.99
C ASP A 113 -18.95 -36.99 -8.61
N ARG A 114 -19.97 -37.43 -7.86
CA ARG A 114 -20.78 -38.60 -8.27
C ARG A 114 -21.92 -38.24 -9.21
N THR A 115 -22.35 -36.98 -9.20
CA THR A 115 -23.47 -36.50 -10.00
C THR A 115 -23.02 -35.67 -11.20
N GLY A 116 -21.77 -35.22 -11.22
CA GLY A 116 -21.25 -34.28 -12.21
C GLY A 116 -21.60 -32.82 -11.91
N ALA A 117 -22.40 -32.55 -10.86
CA ALA A 117 -22.89 -31.22 -10.55
C ALA A 117 -21.77 -30.27 -10.12
N LEU A 118 -20.78 -30.79 -9.39
CA LEU A 118 -19.64 -30.00 -8.94
C LEU A 118 -18.76 -29.57 -10.12
N ARG A 119 -18.49 -30.49 -11.06
CA ARG A 119 -17.75 -30.17 -12.29
C ARG A 119 -18.46 -29.10 -13.11
N VAL A 120 -19.79 -29.23 -13.29
CA VAL A 120 -20.60 -28.22 -13.99
C VAL A 120 -20.51 -26.86 -13.31
N ALA A 121 -20.61 -26.81 -11.98
CA ALA A 121 -20.47 -25.56 -11.23
C ALA A 121 -19.08 -24.93 -11.44
N LEU A 122 -17.99 -25.69 -11.31
CA LEU A 122 -16.63 -25.20 -11.51
C LEU A 122 -16.34 -24.74 -12.94
N ASP A 123 -16.83 -25.45 -13.95
CA ASP A 123 -16.63 -25.09 -15.36
C ASP A 123 -17.45 -23.86 -15.78
N SER A 124 -18.47 -23.48 -14.99
CA SER A 124 -19.23 -22.24 -15.22
C SER A 124 -18.48 -20.98 -14.78
N LEU A 125 -17.46 -21.13 -13.93
CA LEU A 125 -16.66 -20.02 -13.39
C LEU A 125 -15.57 -19.58 -14.37
N PRO A 126 -15.21 -18.29 -14.38
CA PRO A 126 -14.00 -17.85 -15.07
C PRO A 126 -12.76 -18.46 -14.40
N ALA A 127 -11.70 -18.68 -15.19
CA ALA A 127 -10.43 -19.20 -14.69
C ALA A 127 -9.79 -18.24 -13.68
N GLU A 128 -9.75 -16.96 -14.04
CA GLU A 128 -9.25 -15.85 -13.26
C GLU A 128 -10.40 -14.91 -12.89
N PRO A 129 -10.30 -14.19 -11.76
CA PRO A 129 -11.34 -13.25 -11.35
C PRO A 129 -11.47 -12.10 -12.35
N VAL A 130 -12.70 -11.67 -12.58
CA VAL A 130 -12.97 -10.46 -13.37
C VAL A 130 -12.53 -9.24 -12.54
N LEU A 131 -11.70 -8.40 -13.14
CA LEU A 131 -11.26 -7.15 -12.53
C LEU A 131 -12.41 -6.14 -12.50
N PRO A 132 -12.46 -5.24 -11.50
CA PRO A 132 -13.53 -4.26 -11.39
C PRO A 132 -13.51 -3.30 -12.59
N ASP A 133 -14.67 -3.08 -13.20
CA ASP A 133 -14.84 -2.08 -14.26
C ASP A 133 -14.75 -0.64 -13.69
N ASP A 134 -15.24 -0.45 -12.46
CA ASP A 134 -15.18 0.83 -11.75
C ASP A 134 -13.98 0.88 -10.80
N VAL A 135 -12.83 1.26 -11.35
CA VAL A 135 -11.61 1.50 -10.58
C VAL A 135 -11.74 2.73 -9.66
N GLY A 136 -12.65 3.67 -9.99
CA GLY A 136 -12.95 4.83 -9.17
C GLY A 136 -13.54 4.45 -7.83
N GLU A 137 -14.50 3.52 -7.82
CA GLU A 137 -15.10 2.97 -6.60
C GLU A 137 -14.07 2.26 -5.69
N LEU A 138 -13.12 1.51 -6.28
CA LEU A 138 -12.02 0.92 -5.51
C LEU A 138 -11.19 1.99 -4.79
N CYS A 139 -10.82 3.05 -5.51
CA CYS A 139 -10.06 4.15 -4.92
C CYS A 139 -10.89 4.94 -3.90
N GLY A 140 -12.20 5.08 -4.13
CA GLY A 140 -13.16 5.65 -3.19
C GLY A 140 -13.19 4.89 -1.85
N ARG A 141 -13.19 3.55 -1.89
CA ARG A 141 -13.11 2.72 -0.68
C ARG A 141 -11.80 2.89 0.06
N PHE A 142 -10.68 3.06 -0.64
CA PHE A 142 -9.41 3.46 -0.04
C PHE A 142 -9.54 4.78 0.74
N ALA A 143 -10.07 5.83 0.12
CA ALA A 143 -10.29 7.11 0.80
C ALA A 143 -11.23 6.99 2.01
N ASN A 144 -12.31 6.21 1.89
CA ASN A 144 -13.23 5.96 3.00
C ASN A 144 -12.49 5.43 4.25
N TRP A 145 -11.66 4.40 4.09
CA TRP A 145 -10.90 3.83 5.20
C TRP A 145 -9.81 4.79 5.71
N LEU A 146 -9.16 5.53 4.81
CA LEU A 146 -8.14 6.52 5.15
C LEU A 146 -8.72 7.64 6.03
N VAL A 147 -9.86 8.21 5.64
CA VAL A 147 -10.55 9.26 6.39
C VAL A 147 -11.05 8.73 7.73
N LEU A 148 -11.60 7.51 7.78
CA LEU A 148 -11.99 6.90 9.05
C LEU A 148 -10.81 6.80 10.00
N ALA A 149 -9.69 6.22 9.54
CA ALA A 149 -8.48 6.03 10.34
C ALA A 149 -7.92 7.37 10.85
N TYR A 150 -7.87 8.40 10.00
CA TYR A 150 -7.44 9.74 10.38
C TYR A 150 -8.32 10.37 11.46
N ARG A 151 -9.65 10.30 11.30
CA ARG A 151 -10.57 10.95 12.25
C ARG A 151 -10.61 10.26 13.61
N VAL A 152 -10.45 8.93 13.65
CA VAL A 152 -10.35 8.21 14.93
C VAL A 152 -8.98 8.39 15.58
N ALA A 153 -7.90 8.51 14.80
CA ALA A 153 -6.57 8.88 15.31
C ALA A 153 -6.57 10.28 15.95
N ALA A 154 -7.17 11.26 15.29
CA ALA A 154 -7.29 12.63 15.80
C ALA A 154 -8.09 12.72 17.13
N ARG A 155 -8.95 11.73 17.41
CA ARG A 155 -9.67 11.61 18.68
C ARG A 155 -8.87 10.88 19.77
N GLY A 156 -7.71 10.31 19.44
CA GLY A 156 -6.91 9.49 20.33
C GLY A 156 -7.35 8.03 20.41
N GLU A 157 -8.26 7.56 19.55
CA GLU A 157 -8.64 6.13 19.44
C GLU A 157 -7.58 5.35 18.62
N LEU A 158 -6.32 5.38 19.06
CA LEU A 158 -5.18 4.96 18.25
C LEU A 158 -5.20 3.49 17.83
N LEU A 159 -5.68 2.57 18.68
CA LEU A 159 -5.82 1.16 18.31
C LEU A 159 -6.88 0.94 17.21
N ARG A 160 -7.95 1.73 17.24
CA ARG A 160 -8.97 1.72 16.19
C ARG A 160 -8.45 2.34 14.89
N ALA A 161 -7.58 3.34 15.00
CA ALA A 161 -6.89 3.90 13.83
C ALA A 161 -5.99 2.86 13.16
N VAL A 162 -5.25 2.06 13.94
CA VAL A 162 -4.40 0.97 13.42
C VAL A 162 -5.24 -0.12 12.76
N ASP A 163 -6.39 -0.50 13.36
CA ASP A 163 -7.34 -1.43 12.75
C ASP A 163 -7.87 -0.92 11.41
N ALA A 164 -8.30 0.34 11.35
CA ALA A 164 -8.73 0.98 10.11
C ALA A 164 -7.58 1.10 9.07
N LEU A 165 -6.35 1.35 9.51
CA LEU A 165 -5.15 1.38 8.66
C LEU A 165 -4.90 0.02 7.97
N ALA A 166 -5.21 -1.11 8.61
CA ALA A 166 -5.10 -2.42 7.97
C ALA A 166 -6.05 -2.54 6.75
N HIS A 167 -7.23 -1.92 6.81
CA HIS A 167 -8.11 -1.82 5.65
C HIS A 167 -7.56 -0.89 4.58
N VAL A 168 -6.94 0.23 4.96
CA VAL A 168 -6.25 1.15 4.02
C VAL A 168 -5.17 0.41 3.24
N GLN A 169 -4.30 -0.33 3.94
CA GLN A 169 -3.23 -1.14 3.33
C GLN A 169 -3.78 -2.16 2.34
N ARG A 170 -4.89 -2.84 2.69
CA ARG A 170 -5.53 -3.82 1.80
C ARG A 170 -5.99 -3.18 0.50
N HIS A 171 -6.60 -1.99 0.55
CA HIS A 171 -7.04 -1.30 -0.67
C HIS A 171 -5.87 -0.77 -1.50
N LEU A 172 -4.80 -0.30 -0.84
CA LEU A 172 -3.57 0.09 -1.54
C LEU A 172 -2.93 -1.07 -2.31
N LEU A 173 -2.97 -2.29 -1.78
CA LEU A 173 -2.46 -3.46 -2.50
C LEU A 173 -3.26 -3.73 -3.78
N TRP A 174 -4.59 -3.61 -3.76
CA TRP A 174 -5.40 -3.71 -4.98
C TRP A 174 -5.06 -2.59 -5.97
N MET A 175 -4.95 -1.34 -5.50
CA MET A 175 -4.58 -0.21 -6.34
C MET A 175 -3.18 -0.38 -6.95
N ALA A 176 -2.19 -0.81 -6.17
CA ALA A 176 -0.84 -1.09 -6.65
C ALA A 176 -0.83 -2.20 -7.71
N ARG A 177 -1.56 -3.30 -7.49
CA ARG A 177 -1.66 -4.39 -8.47
C ARG A 177 -2.26 -3.94 -9.79
N LEU A 178 -3.31 -3.12 -9.77
CA LEU A 178 -3.86 -2.54 -11.01
C LEU A 178 -2.86 -1.60 -11.68
N ALA A 179 -2.23 -0.71 -10.90
CA ALA A 179 -1.33 0.31 -11.43
C ALA A 179 -0.08 -0.31 -12.08
N GLU A 180 0.41 -1.42 -11.53
CA GLU A 180 1.57 -2.16 -12.03
C GLU A 180 1.22 -3.33 -12.98
N GLY A 181 -0.07 -3.58 -13.25
CA GLY A 181 -0.50 -4.69 -14.10
C GLY A 181 -0.16 -6.09 -13.53
N ARG A 182 -0.12 -6.24 -12.19
CA ARG A 182 0.25 -7.46 -11.45
C ARG A 182 -0.96 -8.06 -10.72
N THR A 183 -1.98 -8.46 -11.47
CA THR A 183 -3.30 -8.83 -10.95
C THR A 183 -3.52 -10.33 -10.73
N GLN A 184 -2.47 -11.17 -10.86
CA GLN A 184 -2.57 -12.62 -10.69
C GLN A 184 -3.11 -13.08 -9.33
N HIS A 185 -2.87 -12.31 -8.25
CA HIS A 185 -3.44 -12.58 -6.92
C HIS A 185 -4.50 -11.54 -6.54
N TRP A 186 -5.44 -11.27 -7.45
CA TRP A 186 -6.47 -10.24 -7.23
C TRP A 186 -7.33 -10.47 -5.99
N LEU A 187 -7.79 -11.70 -5.74
CA LEU A 187 -8.65 -12.02 -4.59
C LEU A 187 -7.92 -11.90 -3.24
N THR A 188 -6.60 -12.11 -3.25
CA THR A 188 -5.73 -12.07 -2.07
C THR A 188 -4.55 -11.14 -2.36
N PRO A 189 -4.76 -9.81 -2.43
CA PRO A 189 -3.81 -8.88 -3.01
C PRO A 189 -2.47 -8.78 -2.25
N SER A 190 -2.40 -9.25 -1.00
CA SER A 190 -1.14 -9.36 -0.25
C SER A 190 -0.31 -10.59 -0.59
N ARG A 191 -0.89 -11.62 -1.22
CA ARG A 191 -0.19 -12.88 -1.52
C ARG A 191 0.98 -12.61 -2.46
N ALA A 192 2.18 -13.06 -2.08
CA ALA A 192 3.40 -12.89 -2.88
C ALA A 192 3.73 -11.45 -3.31
N ALA A 193 3.18 -10.42 -2.65
CA ALA A 193 3.36 -9.02 -3.05
C ALA A 193 4.83 -8.61 -3.12
N GLU A 194 5.67 -9.12 -2.21
CA GLU A 194 7.11 -8.84 -2.13
C GLU A 194 7.90 -9.38 -3.35
N THR A 195 7.35 -10.38 -4.05
CA THR A 195 7.96 -10.97 -5.25
C THR A 195 7.30 -10.47 -6.53
N ASP A 196 5.99 -10.26 -6.50
CA ASP A 196 5.17 -9.88 -7.65
C ASP A 196 5.32 -8.41 -8.04
N LEU A 197 5.48 -7.52 -7.05
CA LEU A 197 5.48 -6.08 -7.23
C LEU A 197 6.93 -5.53 -7.32
N PRO A 198 7.12 -4.38 -7.99
CA PRO A 198 8.42 -3.71 -8.01
C PRO A 198 8.95 -3.39 -6.60
N PRO A 199 10.27 -3.51 -6.34
CA PRO A 199 10.85 -3.30 -5.00
C PRO A 199 10.56 -1.93 -4.39
N ASP A 200 10.48 -0.88 -5.21
CA ASP A 200 10.13 0.48 -4.80
C ASP A 200 8.66 0.60 -4.37
N VAL A 201 7.75 -0.11 -5.05
CA VAL A 201 6.34 -0.23 -4.66
C VAL A 201 6.21 -0.97 -3.33
N VAL A 202 6.92 -2.08 -3.17
CA VAL A 202 6.94 -2.85 -1.90
C VAL A 202 7.48 -1.98 -0.76
N ALA A 203 8.58 -1.27 -0.98
CA ALA A 203 9.14 -0.33 0.00
C ALA A 203 8.15 0.80 0.35
N ALA A 204 7.35 1.27 -0.61
CA ALA A 204 6.31 2.25 -0.36
C ALA A 204 5.18 1.70 0.50
N LEU A 205 4.69 0.50 0.18
CA LEU A 205 3.64 -0.19 0.96
C LEU A 205 4.09 -0.50 2.40
N HIS A 206 5.36 -0.85 2.62
CA HIS A 206 5.89 -1.04 3.97
C HIS A 206 5.84 0.22 4.84
N ARG A 207 6.02 1.41 4.24
CA ARG A 207 5.89 2.69 4.97
C ARG A 207 4.45 2.99 5.42
N VAL A 208 3.47 2.27 4.89
CA VAL A 208 2.05 2.37 5.26
C VAL A 208 1.69 1.43 6.41
N THR A 209 2.66 0.69 6.95
CA THR A 209 2.50 -0.12 8.17
C THR A 209 2.84 0.69 9.41
N GLY A 210 2.16 0.42 10.52
CA GLY A 210 2.35 1.18 11.74
C GLY A 210 1.57 0.64 12.93
N ASP A 211 1.94 1.14 14.10
CA ASP A 211 1.30 0.92 15.40
C ASP A 211 0.68 2.24 15.91
N ALA A 212 0.22 2.27 17.16
CA ALA A 212 -0.37 3.47 17.75
C ALA A 212 0.57 4.69 17.74
N ALA A 213 1.89 4.51 17.81
CA ALA A 213 2.87 5.59 17.81
C ALA A 213 3.20 6.10 16.40
N SER A 214 3.01 5.25 15.39
CA SER A 214 3.37 5.53 13.99
C SER A 214 2.17 5.63 13.05
N VAL A 215 0.94 5.55 13.56
CA VAL A 215 -0.28 5.57 12.74
C VAL A 215 -0.41 6.86 11.93
N THR A 216 -0.09 8.02 12.50
CA THR A 216 -0.15 9.31 11.79
C THR A 216 0.80 9.34 10.58
N PRO A 217 2.13 9.12 10.73
CA PRO A 217 3.01 9.08 9.57
C PRO A 217 2.68 7.94 8.58
N ALA A 218 2.16 6.81 9.05
CA ALA A 218 1.72 5.72 8.18
C ALA A 218 0.50 6.11 7.32
N LEU A 219 -0.47 6.84 7.87
CA LEU A 219 -1.62 7.37 7.12
C LEU A 219 -1.19 8.41 6.08
N ALA A 220 -0.23 9.26 6.44
CA ALA A 220 0.30 10.25 5.54
C ALA A 220 1.05 9.59 4.35
N ALA A 221 1.86 8.56 4.63
CA ALA A 221 2.47 7.72 3.60
C ALA A 221 1.42 6.98 2.74
N ALA A 222 0.33 6.51 3.37
CA ALA A 222 -0.78 5.87 2.68
C ALA A 222 -1.40 6.81 1.64
N TRP A 223 -1.65 8.06 2.02
CA TRP A 223 -2.20 9.07 1.12
C TRP A 223 -1.27 9.33 -0.06
N VAL A 224 0.02 9.56 0.17
CA VAL A 224 1.00 9.79 -0.91
C VAL A 224 0.97 8.65 -1.93
N CYS A 225 0.99 7.40 -1.46
CA CYS A 225 0.95 6.23 -2.34
C CYS A 225 -0.39 6.12 -3.08
N GLY A 226 -1.49 6.19 -2.33
CA GLY A 226 -2.85 6.05 -2.86
C GLY A 226 -3.22 7.13 -3.87
N ARG A 227 -2.87 8.39 -3.58
CA ARG A 227 -3.03 9.52 -4.49
C ARG A 227 -2.29 9.28 -5.82
N GLY A 228 -1.04 8.83 -5.75
CA GLY A 228 -0.24 8.50 -6.93
C GLY A 228 -0.87 7.39 -7.78
N TYR A 229 -1.36 6.33 -7.16
CA TYR A 229 -2.08 5.27 -7.88
C TYR A 229 -3.41 5.76 -8.46
N TRP A 230 -4.20 6.52 -7.69
CA TRP A 230 -5.50 7.01 -8.13
C TRP A 230 -5.39 7.86 -9.39
N VAL A 231 -4.42 8.79 -9.46
CA VAL A 231 -4.16 9.61 -10.66
C VAL A 231 -3.79 8.75 -11.88
N ARG A 232 -3.04 7.66 -11.68
CA ARG A 232 -2.66 6.74 -12.77
C ARG A 232 -3.83 5.88 -13.25
N LEU A 233 -4.71 5.51 -12.32
CA LEU A 233 -5.78 4.53 -12.53
C LEU A 233 -7.08 5.14 -13.03
N VAL A 234 -7.38 6.38 -12.66
CA VAL A 234 -8.67 7.01 -12.94
C VAL A 234 -8.46 8.29 -13.75
N PRO A 235 -9.16 8.47 -14.90
CA PRO A 235 -8.96 9.63 -15.77
C PRO A 235 -9.29 10.98 -15.13
N SER A 236 -10.21 11.00 -14.17
CA SER A 236 -10.64 12.21 -13.46
C SER A 236 -10.77 11.90 -11.97
N VAL A 237 -10.01 12.64 -11.17
CA VAL A 237 -10.02 12.51 -9.70
C VAL A 237 -11.05 13.46 -9.07
N PRO A 238 -11.60 13.15 -7.90
CA PRO A 238 -12.44 14.08 -7.14
C PRO A 238 -11.58 15.20 -6.54
N VAL A 239 -11.41 16.29 -7.31
CA VAL A 239 -10.47 17.39 -7.01
C VAL A 239 -10.64 17.96 -5.60
N VAL A 240 -11.87 18.27 -5.20
CA VAL A 240 -12.15 18.85 -3.85
C VAL A 240 -11.72 17.89 -2.73
N LEU A 241 -11.99 16.60 -2.89
CA LEU A 241 -11.56 15.59 -1.91
C LEU A 241 -10.02 15.48 -1.88
N PHE A 242 -9.36 15.56 -3.03
CA PHE A 242 -7.90 15.55 -3.09
C PHE A 242 -7.30 16.77 -2.38
N GLU A 243 -7.87 17.95 -2.56
CA GLU A 243 -7.44 19.17 -1.86
C GLU A 243 -7.58 19.03 -0.34
N GLU A 244 -8.70 18.48 0.14
CA GLU A 244 -8.92 18.23 1.57
C GLU A 244 -7.93 17.20 2.15
N LEU A 245 -7.68 16.12 1.41
CA LEU A 245 -6.73 15.07 1.82
C LEU A 245 -5.28 15.55 1.74
N ASP A 246 -4.93 16.33 0.72
CA ASP A 246 -3.62 16.97 0.58
C ASP A 246 -3.37 17.91 1.76
N ALA A 247 -4.34 18.75 2.11
CA ALA A 247 -4.26 19.64 3.28
C ALA A 247 -4.12 18.86 4.60
N ALA A 248 -4.81 17.72 4.75
CA ALA A 248 -4.78 16.92 5.96
C ALA A 248 -3.47 16.13 6.14
N PHE A 249 -2.91 15.58 5.06
CA PHE A 249 -1.81 14.62 5.16
C PHE A 249 -0.48 15.13 4.64
N LEU A 250 -0.46 16.01 3.63
CA LEU A 250 0.82 16.52 3.10
C LEU A 250 1.42 17.61 4.00
N SER A 251 0.58 18.32 4.76
CA SER A 251 1.04 19.18 5.87
C SER A 251 1.66 18.35 7.01
N GLU A 252 1.10 17.18 7.31
CA GLU A 252 1.62 16.25 8.32
C GLU A 252 2.91 15.53 7.87
N VAL A 253 3.07 15.13 6.60
CA VAL A 253 4.34 14.59 6.05
C VAL A 253 5.47 15.62 6.17
N ALA A 254 5.18 16.90 5.89
CA ALA A 254 6.15 17.99 6.06
C ALA A 254 6.55 18.18 7.54
N ALA A 255 5.63 17.93 8.47
CA ALA A 255 5.89 18.01 9.91
C ALA A 255 6.53 16.74 10.52
N SER A 256 6.34 15.56 9.91
CA SER A 256 6.69 14.25 10.48
C SER A 256 7.89 13.54 9.81
N LEU A 257 8.58 14.19 8.87
CA LEU A 257 9.87 13.71 8.34
C LEU A 257 11.03 14.40 9.08
N PRO A 258 11.66 13.77 10.10
CA PRO A 258 12.97 14.20 10.53
C PRO A 258 13.97 13.82 9.44
N GLY A 259 14.24 14.72 8.50
CA GLY A 259 15.41 14.61 7.62
C GLY A 259 15.23 14.97 6.16
N MET A 260 14.02 15.26 5.64
CA MET A 260 13.90 15.92 4.34
C MET A 260 13.60 17.40 4.58
N LYS A 261 14.66 18.16 4.90
CA LYS A 261 14.55 19.61 4.89
C LYS A 261 14.08 20.01 3.47
N ALA A 262 13.08 20.89 3.39
CA ALA A 262 12.66 21.56 2.15
C ALA A 262 13.84 22.20 1.39
N ILE A 263 14.96 22.40 2.10
CA ILE A 263 16.26 22.83 1.62
C ILE A 263 17.31 21.78 2.00
N ASN A 264 17.86 21.07 1.03
CA ASN A 264 18.87 20.03 1.28
C ASN A 264 20.10 20.18 0.38
N VAL A 265 21.23 19.66 0.86
CA VAL A 265 22.47 19.54 0.10
C VAL A 265 22.75 18.05 -0.11
N ARG A 266 22.95 17.65 -1.36
CA ARG A 266 23.18 16.27 -1.80
C ARG A 266 24.44 16.19 -2.65
N GLU A 267 25.19 15.12 -2.49
CA GLU A 267 26.23 14.74 -3.45
C GLU A 267 25.58 14.07 -4.68
N LEU A 268 25.84 14.59 -5.87
CA LEU A 268 25.34 14.03 -7.13
C LEU A 268 26.30 13.00 -7.69
N ARG A 269 27.60 13.30 -7.58
CA ARG A 269 28.75 12.48 -8.00
C ARG A 269 29.91 12.79 -7.05
N PRO A 270 30.92 11.91 -6.93
CA PRO A 270 32.06 12.15 -6.07
C PRO A 270 32.68 13.55 -6.27
N GLY A 271 32.56 14.41 -5.25
CA GLY A 271 33.07 15.79 -5.29
C GLY A 271 32.19 16.83 -6.01
N GLU A 272 30.96 16.48 -6.38
CA GLU A 272 29.97 17.38 -6.98
C GLU A 272 28.70 17.40 -6.15
N PHE A 273 28.35 18.58 -5.62
CA PHE A 273 27.24 18.76 -4.70
C PHE A 273 26.17 19.68 -5.30
N SER A 274 24.93 19.46 -4.89
CA SER A 274 23.76 20.24 -5.27
C SER A 274 22.98 20.65 -4.03
N LEU A 275 22.59 21.92 -3.97
CA LEU A 275 21.55 22.42 -3.08
C LEU A 275 20.22 22.45 -3.83
N TRP A 276 19.17 21.97 -3.19
CA TRP A 276 17.80 22.01 -3.70
C TRP A 276 16.87 22.68 -2.68
N LEU A 277 16.11 23.69 -3.12
CA LEU A 277 15.03 24.34 -2.40
C LEU A 277 13.75 24.25 -3.25
N GLU A 278 12.73 23.59 -2.72
CA GLU A 278 11.41 23.53 -3.36
C GLU A 278 10.64 24.84 -3.13
N ALA A 279 10.15 25.45 -4.21
CA ALA A 279 9.66 26.82 -4.13
C ALA A 279 8.24 26.94 -3.53
N ASP A 280 7.42 25.90 -3.64
CA ASP A 280 5.97 25.94 -3.34
C ASP A 280 5.56 25.37 -1.96
N MET A 281 6.49 25.29 -0.99
CA MET A 281 6.26 24.54 0.25
C MET A 281 6.65 25.28 1.55
N ASN A 282 6.58 26.62 1.60
CA ASN A 282 7.10 27.39 2.73
C ASN A 282 6.07 28.33 3.42
N ASP A 283 6.33 28.64 4.69
CA ASP A 283 5.55 29.54 5.57
C ASP A 283 5.57 31.03 5.15
N VAL A 284 6.29 31.37 4.08
CA VAL A 284 6.48 32.74 3.59
C VAL A 284 5.81 33.01 2.24
N ASN A 285 5.15 32.02 1.63
CA ASN A 285 4.48 32.14 0.33
C ASN A 285 3.43 33.26 0.29
N GLU A 286 2.65 33.43 1.36
CA GLU A 286 1.68 34.54 1.46
C GLU A 286 2.37 35.91 1.40
N VAL A 287 3.49 36.07 2.10
CA VAL A 287 4.27 37.33 2.11
C VAL A 287 4.95 37.58 0.76
N ILE A 288 5.42 36.53 0.10
CA ILE A 288 5.98 36.64 -1.24
C ILE A 288 4.92 37.19 -2.21
N ALA A 289 3.69 36.67 -2.13
CA ALA A 289 2.57 37.15 -2.94
C ALA A 289 2.14 38.58 -2.56
N GLU A 290 2.05 38.92 -1.27
CA GLU A 290 1.78 40.29 -0.80
C GLU A 290 2.78 41.32 -1.37
N LEU A 291 4.03 40.93 -1.50
CA LEU A 291 5.10 41.76 -2.06
C LEU A 291 5.12 41.77 -3.60
N GLY A 292 4.14 41.16 -4.26
CA GLY A 292 3.97 41.17 -5.71
C GLY A 292 4.88 40.17 -6.44
N HIS A 293 5.39 39.15 -5.76
CA HIS A 293 6.24 38.13 -6.33
C HIS A 293 5.54 36.77 -6.41
N LEU A 294 6.02 35.90 -7.30
CA LEU A 294 5.63 34.50 -7.34
C LEU A 294 6.64 33.66 -6.55
N PRO A 295 6.20 32.72 -5.69
CA PRO A 295 7.10 31.84 -4.95
C PRO A 295 7.68 30.75 -5.88
N ASN A 296 8.67 31.15 -6.69
CA ASN A 296 9.36 30.28 -7.65
C ASN A 296 10.89 30.32 -7.44
N GLY A 297 11.63 29.47 -8.16
CA GLY A 297 13.09 29.43 -8.03
C GLY A 297 13.79 30.75 -8.37
N TYR A 298 13.23 31.55 -9.29
CA TYR A 298 13.79 32.85 -9.65
C TYR A 298 13.62 33.90 -8.56
N PHE A 299 12.54 33.82 -7.78
CA PHE A 299 12.39 34.63 -6.57
C PHE A 299 13.50 34.31 -5.57
N TRP A 300 13.70 33.01 -5.29
CA TRP A 300 14.71 32.54 -4.35
C TRP A 300 16.14 32.83 -4.82
N ASP A 301 16.40 32.82 -6.12
CA ASP A 301 17.67 33.30 -6.69
C ASP A 301 17.93 34.78 -6.34
N GLY A 302 16.91 35.63 -6.46
CA GLY A 302 17.00 37.02 -6.03
C GLY A 302 17.18 37.21 -4.52
N VAL A 303 16.74 36.25 -3.70
CA VAL A 303 17.02 36.21 -2.25
C VAL A 303 18.47 35.79 -2.00
N VAL A 304 18.97 34.78 -2.71
CA VAL A 304 20.38 34.34 -2.63
C VAL A 304 21.34 35.47 -2.99
N ASP A 305 21.07 36.21 -4.07
CA ASP A 305 21.88 37.38 -4.46
C ASP A 305 22.07 38.36 -3.30
N ARG A 306 21.02 38.61 -2.53
CA ARG A 306 21.04 39.56 -1.40
C ARG A 306 21.73 38.97 -0.18
N ILE A 307 21.51 37.70 0.11
CA ILE A 307 22.24 36.98 1.17
C ILE A 307 23.74 37.02 0.88
N VAL A 308 24.16 36.66 -0.34
CA VAL A 308 25.57 36.65 -0.72
C VAL A 308 26.16 38.07 -0.70
N ALA A 309 25.45 39.07 -1.23
CA ALA A 309 25.96 40.43 -1.27
C ALA A 309 26.08 41.10 0.11
N HIS A 310 25.11 40.88 1.01
CA HIS A 310 24.97 41.68 2.23
C HIS A 310 25.25 40.92 3.53
N GLU A 311 25.09 39.60 3.55
CA GLU A 311 25.21 38.79 4.77
C GLU A 311 26.33 37.74 4.72
N ALA A 312 26.69 37.29 3.52
CA ALA A 312 27.63 36.19 3.31
C ALA A 312 28.55 36.40 2.08
N PRO A 313 29.35 37.49 2.01
CA PRO A 313 30.22 37.75 0.85
C PRO A 313 31.25 36.64 0.58
N HIS A 314 31.62 35.86 1.60
CA HIS A 314 32.53 34.71 1.48
C HIS A 314 31.96 33.53 0.69
N LEU A 315 30.67 33.57 0.32
CA LEU A 315 30.03 32.58 -0.54
C LEU A 315 30.10 32.93 -2.03
N ALA A 316 30.46 34.18 -2.37
CA ALA A 316 30.51 34.65 -3.74
C ALA A 316 31.46 33.80 -4.60
N GLY A 317 30.94 33.29 -5.73
CA GLY A 317 31.70 32.49 -6.70
C GLY A 317 32.00 31.04 -6.27
N ARG A 318 31.46 30.56 -5.15
CA ARG A 318 31.71 29.19 -4.64
C ARG A 318 30.68 28.15 -5.09
N PHE A 319 29.61 28.59 -5.75
CA PHE A 319 28.58 27.76 -6.35
C PHE A 319 28.03 28.44 -7.61
N LYS A 320 27.36 27.67 -8.46
CA LYS A 320 26.65 28.13 -9.65
C LYS A 320 25.14 27.99 -9.43
N PRO A 321 24.37 29.09 -9.38
CA PRO A 321 22.90 29.05 -9.37
C PRO A 321 22.35 28.46 -10.66
N ASP A 322 21.22 27.76 -10.56
CA ASP A 322 20.43 27.22 -11.66
C ASP A 322 18.95 27.18 -11.26
N PRO A 323 18.28 28.34 -11.13
CA PRO A 323 16.89 28.41 -10.72
C PRO A 323 15.94 27.98 -11.84
N GLU A 324 14.87 27.29 -11.45
CA GLU A 324 13.76 26.89 -12.32
C GLU A 324 12.41 27.36 -11.75
N ALA A 325 11.34 27.23 -12.53
CA ALA A 325 10.00 27.66 -12.09
C ALA A 325 9.54 26.96 -10.80
N GLY A 326 9.89 25.69 -10.59
CA GLY A 326 9.47 24.91 -9.41
C GLY A 326 10.44 24.90 -8.23
N ALA A 327 11.69 25.33 -8.42
CA ALA A 327 12.72 25.19 -7.38
C ALA A 327 13.91 26.13 -7.62
N TYR A 328 14.57 26.52 -6.52
CA TYR A 328 15.92 27.05 -6.60
C TYR A 328 16.93 25.92 -6.45
N SER A 329 17.88 25.85 -7.38
CA SER A 329 18.99 24.91 -7.30
C SER A 329 20.34 25.61 -7.45
N ALA A 330 21.37 25.05 -6.83
CA ALA A 330 22.75 25.52 -6.96
C ALA A 330 23.73 24.35 -6.92
N TYR A 331 24.79 24.43 -7.72
CA TYR A 331 25.77 23.35 -7.86
C TYR A 331 27.19 23.83 -7.58
N GLY A 332 28.03 22.98 -7.00
CA GLY A 332 29.44 23.29 -6.81
C GLY A 332 30.23 22.17 -6.14
N PRO A 333 31.57 22.23 -6.19
CA PRO A 333 32.43 21.27 -5.52
C PRO A 333 32.57 21.54 -4.01
N ASP A 334 32.12 22.70 -3.54
CA ASP A 334 32.30 23.17 -2.17
C ASP A 334 31.06 22.89 -1.32
N ARG A 335 31.02 21.69 -0.75
CA ARG A 335 29.91 21.24 0.11
C ARG A 335 29.64 22.20 1.27
N ALA A 336 30.69 22.71 1.91
CA ALA A 336 30.56 23.60 3.06
C ALA A 336 29.91 24.93 2.67
N ALA A 337 30.22 25.47 1.49
CA ALA A 337 29.56 26.66 0.97
C ALA A 337 28.06 26.44 0.70
N LEU A 338 27.69 25.29 0.15
CA LEU A 338 26.28 24.94 -0.07
C LEU A 338 25.53 24.69 1.24
N GLU A 339 26.18 24.07 2.24
CA GLU A 339 25.57 23.86 3.57
C GLU A 339 25.35 25.19 4.32
N ASP A 340 26.28 26.14 4.24
CA ASP A 340 26.11 27.50 4.78
C ASP A 340 24.96 28.24 4.08
N LEU A 341 24.93 28.19 2.74
CA LEU A 341 23.82 28.75 1.96
C LEU A 341 22.48 28.11 2.35
N ALA A 342 22.43 26.79 2.50
CA ALA A 342 21.22 26.07 2.90
C ALA A 342 20.72 26.50 4.29
N ALA A 343 21.61 26.70 5.25
CA ALA A 343 21.25 27.19 6.58
C ALA A 343 20.62 28.60 6.52
N ARG A 344 21.15 29.47 5.68
CA ARG A 344 20.64 30.85 5.51
C ARG A 344 19.32 30.89 4.77
N LEU A 345 19.16 30.08 3.73
CA LEU A 345 17.89 29.92 3.03
C LEU A 345 16.83 29.31 3.95
N THR A 346 17.20 28.38 4.83
CA THR A 346 16.29 27.83 5.85
C THR A 346 15.80 28.93 6.79
N ALA A 347 16.71 29.79 7.27
CA ALA A 347 16.31 30.93 8.11
C ALA A 347 15.38 31.91 7.38
N ALA A 348 15.60 32.14 6.08
CA ALA A 348 14.73 33.01 5.27
C ALA A 348 13.36 32.37 4.98
N ALA A 349 13.31 31.08 4.68
CA ALA A 349 12.08 30.36 4.36
C ALA A 349 11.12 30.17 5.56
N SER A 350 11.60 30.39 6.78
CA SER A 350 10.80 30.27 8.01
C SER A 350 10.52 31.60 8.71
N ASP A 351 10.92 32.74 8.13
CA ASP A 351 10.78 34.06 8.76
C ASP A 351 10.31 35.12 7.75
N GLN A 352 9.02 35.47 7.86
CA GLN A 352 8.39 36.50 7.03
C GLN A 352 9.03 37.89 7.19
N ALA A 353 9.49 38.25 8.39
CA ALA A 353 10.15 39.54 8.63
C ALA A 353 11.52 39.56 7.96
N ARG A 354 12.23 38.42 7.96
CA ARG A 354 13.50 38.26 7.25
C ARG A 354 13.36 38.38 5.74
N VAL A 355 12.33 37.78 5.14
CA VAL A 355 12.06 37.93 3.69
C VAL A 355 11.81 39.40 3.34
N ARG A 356 10.98 40.11 4.11
CA ARG A 356 10.74 41.55 3.92
C ARG A 356 12.02 42.37 4.05
N HIS A 357 12.86 42.06 5.05
CA HIS A 357 14.14 42.74 5.25
C HIS A 357 15.08 42.51 4.07
N LEU A 358 15.27 41.27 3.63
CA LEU A 358 16.13 40.93 2.50
C LEU A 358 15.64 41.66 1.25
N LEU A 359 14.34 41.63 0.93
CA LEU A 359 13.81 42.29 -0.26
C LEU A 359 13.95 43.82 -0.25
N ALA A 360 14.02 44.44 0.93
CA ALA A 360 14.33 45.86 1.08
C ALA A 360 15.80 46.20 0.77
N LEU A 361 16.71 45.21 0.77
CA LEU A 361 18.11 45.42 0.39
C LEU A 361 18.26 45.55 -1.14
N PRO A 362 19.18 46.40 -1.62
CA PRO A 362 19.48 46.54 -3.03
C PRO A 362 19.93 45.20 -3.63
N ARG A 363 19.39 44.84 -4.80
CA ARG A 363 19.91 43.70 -5.56
C ARG A 363 21.26 44.11 -6.20
N PRO A 364 22.32 43.30 -6.07
CA PRO A 364 23.58 43.56 -6.76
C PRO A 364 23.38 43.58 -8.28
N GLY A 365 23.94 44.56 -8.97
CA GLY A 365 23.95 44.64 -10.44
C GLY A 365 22.78 45.37 -11.11
N THR A 366 21.84 45.95 -10.35
CA THR A 366 20.82 46.88 -10.88
C THR A 366 21.15 48.32 -10.46
N SER A 367 21.75 49.09 -11.38
CA SER A 367 21.84 50.55 -11.35
C SER A 367 20.98 51.15 -12.45
#